data_AF-A0A8K0CWH5-F1
#
_entry.id   AF-A0A8K0CWH5-F1
#
_cell.length_a   1.000
_cell.length_b   1.000
_cell.length_c   1.000
_cell.angle_alpha   90.00
_cell.angle_beta   90.00
_cell.angle_gamma   90.00
#
_symmetry.space_group_name_H-M   'P 1'
#
loop_
_entity.id
_entity.type
_entity.pdbx_description
1 polymer ?
#
loop_
_entity_poly.entity_id
_entity_poly.type
_entity_poly.pdbx_seq_one_letter_code
_entity_poly.pdbx_strand_id
1 'polypeptide(L)' 'AVAVSDAVYFSNWYSQHISHLKIPLLLIIQNSQKEITLKAEDLVIINAGTVVN' A
#
# COMPACT_ATOMS: atom_id res chain seq x y z
N ALA A 1 0.81 -4.84 11.86
CA ALA A 1 1.65 -4.19 10.83
C ALA A 1 0.94 -2.93 10.37
N VAL A 2 1.65 -1.83 10.15
CA VAL A 2 1.06 -0.59 9.62
C VAL A 2 1.09 -0.66 8.09
N ALA A 3 0.00 -0.28 7.43
CA ALA A 3 -0.06 -0.24 5.96
C ALA A 3 0.90 0.83 5.41
N VAL A 4 1.50 0.57 4.25
CA VAL A 4 2.44 1.51 3.61
C VAL A 4 1.76 2.85 3.32
N SER A 5 0.49 2.84 2.91
CA SER A 5 -0.31 4.04 2.70
C SER A 5 -0.37 4.92 3.94
N ASP A 6 -0.59 4.31 5.12
CA ASP A 6 -0.76 5.02 6.38
C ASP A 6 0.58 5.61 6.83
N ALA A 7 1.65 4.83 6.76
CA ALA A 7 2.99 5.28 7.09
C ALA A 7 3.43 6.49 6.24
N VAL A 8 3.09 6.48 4.95
CA VAL A 8 3.40 7.60 4.05
C VAL A 8 2.45 8.78 4.29
N TYR A 9 1.16 8.55 4.51
CA TYR A 9 0.18 9.61 4.77
C TYR A 9 0.49 10.40 6.05
N PHE A 10 0.89 9.70 7.12
CA PHE A 10 1.27 10.31 8.39
C PHE A 10 2.70 10.88 8.41
N SER A 11 3.46 10.74 7.32
CA SER A 11 4.74 11.42 7.17
C SER A 11 4.53 12.91 6.84
N ASN A 12 5.59 13.72 6.95
CA ASN A 12 5.54 15.16 6.64
C ASN A 12 5.64 15.44 5.12
N TRP A 13 4.96 14.62 4.29
CA TRP A 13 5.05 14.66 2.82
C TRP A 13 4.48 15.96 2.22
N TYR A 14 3.50 16.57 2.89
CA TYR A 14 2.82 17.79 2.45
C TYR A 14 3.69 19.05 2.56
N SER A 15 4.71 19.04 3.43
CA SER A 15 5.67 20.14 3.57
C SER A 15 6.88 20.00 2.64
N GLN A 16 7.01 18.87 1.93
CA GLN A 16 8.12 18.63 1.02
C GLN A 16 7.91 19.37 -0.30
N HIS A 17 9.02 19.79 -0.92
CA HIS A 17 8.98 20.42 -2.23
C HIS A 17 8.32 19.49 -3.27
N ILE A 18 7.46 20.06 -4.12
CA ILE A 18 6.57 19.30 -5.03
C ILE A 18 7.35 18.29 -5.89
N SER A 19 8.52 18.71 -6.38
CA SER A 19 9.37 17.97 -7.30
C SER A 19 10.21 16.86 -6.65
N HIS A 20 10.49 16.92 -5.35
CA HIS A 20 11.48 16.02 -4.72
C HIS A 20 10.84 14.81 -4.06
N LEU A 21 9.78 15.01 -3.28
CA LEU A 21 9.19 13.94 -2.48
C LEU A 21 7.66 13.90 -2.56
N LYS A 22 7.00 15.02 -2.85
CA LYS A 22 5.53 15.05 -2.87
C LYS A 22 4.94 14.16 -3.97
N ILE A 23 5.39 14.29 -5.22
CA ILE A 23 4.88 13.46 -6.33
C ILE A 23 5.19 11.96 -6.12
N PRO A 24 6.43 11.55 -5.82
CA PRO A 24 6.73 10.14 -5.56
C PRO A 24 5.94 9.55 -4.39
N LEU A 25 5.79 10.28 -3.27
CA LEU A 25 5.03 9.80 -2.11
C LEU A 25 3.53 9.69 -2.40
N LEU A 26 2.98 10.60 -3.20
CA LEU A 26 1.59 10.50 -3.66
C LEU A 26 1.36 9.26 -4.52
N LEU A 27 2.30 8.95 -5.42
CA LEU A 27 2.26 7.73 -6.23
C LEU A 27 2.36 6.48 -5.35
N ILE A 28 3.21 6.48 -4.32
CA ILE A 28 3.30 5.35 -3.39
C ILE A 28 1.98 5.15 -2.66
N ILE A 29 1.36 6.23 -2.14
CA ILE A 29 0.03 6.14 -1.50
C ILE A 29 -0.98 5.54 -2.47
N GLN A 30 -1.10 6.08 -3.69
CA GLN A 30 -2.05 5.59 -4.70
C GLN A 30 -1.85 4.12 -5.06
N ASN A 31 -0.60 3.69 -5.28
CA ASN A 31 -0.32 2.31 -5.66
C ASN A 31 -0.47 1.32 -4.49
N SER A 32 -0.23 1.77 -3.26
CA SER A 32 -0.36 0.94 -2.06
C SER A 32 -1.81 0.68 -1.63
N GLN A 33 -2.79 1.39 -2.20
CA GLN A 33 -4.21 1.07 -2.00
C GLN A 33 -4.63 -0.26 -2.64
N LYS A 34 -3.84 -0.78 -3.58
CA LYS A 34 -4.05 -2.11 -4.13
C LYS A 34 -3.40 -3.14 -3.21
N GLU A 35 -4.21 -3.97 -2.58
CA GLU A 35 -3.75 -5.04 -1.71
C GLU A 35 -2.88 -6.04 -2.48
N ILE A 36 -1.77 -6.45 -1.87
CA ILE A 36 -0.91 -7.51 -2.42
C ILE A 36 -1.60 -8.84 -2.16
N THR A 37 -2.25 -9.38 -3.18
CA THR A 37 -2.93 -10.68 -3.12
C THR A 37 -2.06 -11.77 -3.72
N LEU A 38 -1.75 -12.81 -2.95
CA LEU A 38 -1.25 -14.07 -3.49
C LEU A 38 -2.45 -14.85 -4.03
N LYS A 39 -2.43 -15.18 -5.32
CA LYS A 39 -3.45 -16.04 -5.93
C LYS A 39 -2.88 -17.43 -6.19
N ALA A 40 -3.58 -18.46 -5.71
CA ALA A 40 -3.37 -19.82 -6.18
C ALA A 40 -4.16 -19.99 -7.47
N GLU A 41 -3.45 -19.96 -8.60
CA GLU A 41 -4.05 -19.93 -9.94
C GLU A 41 -5.01 -18.72 -10.07
N ASP A 42 -6.22 -18.89 -10.63
CA ASP A 42 -7.27 -17.86 -10.73
C ASP A 42 -8.44 -18.07 -9.76
N LEU A 43 -8.31 -19.05 -8.85
CA LEU A 43 -9.44 -19.55 -8.07
C LEU A 43 -9.47 -19.02 -6.64
N VAL A 44 -8.31 -18.89 -5.98
CA VAL A 44 -8.27 -18.59 -4.54
C VAL A 44 -7.27 -17.48 -4.24
N ILE A 45 -7.76 -16.41 -3.60
CA ILE A 45 -6.92 -15.39 -2.99
C ILE A 45 -6.51 -15.91 -1.62
N ILE A 46 -5.22 -16.18 -1.43
CA ILE A 46 -4.64 -16.62 -0.17
C ILE A 46 -4.52 -15.41 0.75
N ASN A 47 -5.24 -15.45 1.87
CA ASN A 47 -5.15 -14.47 2.94
C ASN A 47 -5.16 -15.17 4.31
N ALA A 48 -4.95 -14.42 5.39
CA ALA A 48 -4.97 -15.00 6.74
C ALA A 48 -6.27 -15.75 7.05
N GLY A 49 -7.41 -15.33 6.49
CA GLY A 49 -8.71 -16.01 6.61
C GLY A 49 -8.80 -17.36 5.88
N THR A 50 -8.06 -17.55 4.78
CA THR A 50 -8.04 -18.84 4.06
C THR A 50 -7.30 -19.95 4.82
N VAL A 51 -6.42 -19.62 5.76
CA VAL A 51 -5.66 -20.60 6.57
C VAL A 51 -6.45 -21.06 7.80
N VAL A 52 -7.53 -20.37 8.18
CA VAL A 52 -8.28 -20.61 9.43
C VAL A 52 -9.51 -21.51 9.23
N ASN A 53 -9.65 -22.18 8.08
CA ASN A 53 -10.70 -23.19 7.83
C ASN A 53 -10.10 -24.59 7.72
#